data_AF-A0A017HNL2-F1
#
_entry.id   AF-A0A017HNL2-F1
#
_cell.length_a   1.000
_cell.length_b   1.000
_cell.length_c   1.000
_cell.angle_alpha   90.00
_cell.angle_beta   90.00
_cell.angle_gamma   90.00
#
_symmetry.space_group_name_H-M   'P 1'
#
loop_
_entity.id
_entity.type
_entity.pdbx_description
1 polymer ?
#
loop_
_entity_poly.entity_id
_entity_poly.type
_entity_poly.pdbx_seq_one_letter_code
_entity_poly.pdbx_strand_id
1 'polypeptide(L)'
;MSILVMKFGGTSVANLDRIQRAAKRVAIEVAKGHDVIVIVSAMAGETNKLVGWVQETSPFYDAREYDAVTSSGENVTAGLMALRLQEMDIAARSWQGWQVPLVTTSAHGSARIEDIPTDNILRKFREGMKVAVVAGFQGLSPEGRITTLGRGGSDTTAVAFAAAFGAVRCDIYTDVDGVYTTDPASARRPASSTASPSRRCWSSPLSAPRCSRPGRSSWRCATR
;
A
#
# COMPACT_ATOMS: atom_id res chain seq x y z
N MET A 1 22.23 -0.61 5.73
CA MET A 1 20.90 0.07 5.76
C MET A 1 19.86 -0.97 5.38
N SER A 2 18.83 -1.18 6.19
CA SER A 2 17.84 -2.24 5.92
C SER A 2 16.46 -1.62 5.80
N ILE A 3 15.84 -1.84 4.64
CA ILE A 3 14.53 -1.26 4.31
C ILE A 3 13.45 -2.29 4.61
N LEU A 4 12.40 -1.85 5.30
CA LEU A 4 11.17 -2.61 5.51
C LEU A 4 10.02 -1.95 4.77
N VAL A 5 9.13 -2.78 4.22
CA VAL A 5 7.84 -2.31 3.71
C VAL A 5 6.74 -2.79 4.65
N MET A 6 5.88 -1.89 5.10
CA MET A 6 4.76 -2.20 5.98
C MET A 6 3.47 -1.66 5.38
N LYS A 7 2.55 -2.53 4.99
CA LYS A 7 1.26 -2.12 4.43
C LYS A 7 0.16 -2.20 5.46
N PHE A 8 -0.64 -1.14 5.59
CA PHE A 8 -1.85 -1.12 6.42
C PHE A 8 -3.10 -0.98 5.55
N GLY A 9 -3.96 -2.01 5.59
CA GLY A 9 -5.27 -1.97 4.92
C GLY A 9 -6.26 -1.01 5.59
N GLY A 10 -7.36 -0.69 4.91
CA GLY A 10 -8.30 0.34 5.36
C GLY A 10 -8.89 0.12 6.75
N THR A 11 -9.09 -1.14 7.15
CA THR A 11 -9.53 -1.44 8.52
C THR A 11 -8.45 -1.17 9.56
N SER A 12 -7.17 -1.37 9.24
CA SER A 12 -6.03 -1.05 10.11
C SER A 12 -5.82 0.46 10.30
N VAL A 13 -6.44 1.30 9.47
CA VAL A 13 -6.38 2.77 9.52
C VAL A 13 -7.76 3.41 9.55
N ALA A 14 -8.78 2.68 10.02
CA ALA A 14 -10.19 3.10 9.91
C ALA A 14 -10.54 4.40 10.65
N ASN A 15 -9.75 4.80 11.64
CA ASN A 15 -9.92 6.03 12.42
C ASN A 15 -8.57 6.47 13.01
N LEU A 16 -8.54 7.65 13.63
CA LEU A 16 -7.31 8.25 14.18
C LEU A 16 -6.64 7.34 15.22
N ASP A 17 -7.40 6.66 16.07
CA ASP A 17 -6.85 5.72 17.07
C ASP A 17 -6.16 4.53 16.41
N ARG A 18 -6.74 3.99 15.33
CA ARG A 18 -6.14 2.89 14.57
C ARG A 18 -4.88 3.34 13.83
N ILE A 19 -4.89 4.55 13.26
CA ILE A 19 -3.69 5.16 12.68
C ILE A 19 -2.60 5.30 13.75
N GLN A 20 -2.93 5.76 14.95
CA GLN A 20 -1.96 5.85 16.06
C GLN A 20 -1.39 4.47 16.44
N ARG A 21 -2.22 3.43 16.51
CA ARG A 21 -1.75 2.06 16.78
C ARG A 21 -0.82 1.54 15.67
N ALA A 22 -1.14 1.80 14.41
CA ALA A 22 -0.28 1.45 13.29
C ALA A 22 1.03 2.24 13.30
N ALA A 23 1.01 3.54 13.62
CA ALA A 23 2.22 4.36 13.81
C ALA A 23 3.13 3.80 14.90
N LYS A 24 2.57 3.33 16.04
CA LYS A 24 3.35 2.65 17.09
C LYS A 24 4.05 1.38 16.60
N ARG A 25 3.44 0.62 15.69
CA ARG A 25 4.09 -0.56 15.08
C ARG A 25 5.26 -0.17 14.20
N VAL A 26 5.10 0.89 13.40
CA VAL A 26 6.18 1.45 12.59
C VAL A 26 7.33 1.94 13.47
N ALA A 27 7.02 2.63 14.57
CA ALA A 27 8.00 3.12 15.53
C ALA A 27 8.88 2.00 16.11
N ILE A 28 8.30 0.83 16.40
CA ILE A 28 9.06 -0.34 16.87
C ILE A 28 10.10 -0.77 15.84
N GLU A 29 9.76 -0.79 14.56
CA GLU A 29 10.70 -1.19 13.51
C GLU A 29 11.76 -0.11 13.24
N VAL A 30 11.41 1.18 13.34
CA VAL A 30 12.38 2.28 13.30
C VAL A 30 13.37 2.19 14.45
N ALA A 31 12.91 1.88 15.67
CA ALA A 31 13.76 1.70 16.84
C ALA A 31 14.73 0.51 16.71
N LYS A 32 14.40 -0.49 15.88
CA LYS A 32 15.31 -1.60 15.51
C LYS A 32 16.35 -1.21 14.45
N GLY A 33 16.35 0.04 13.98
CA GLY A 33 17.31 0.57 13.00
C GLY A 33 16.90 0.35 11.54
N HIS A 34 15.63 0.07 11.27
CA HIS A 34 15.11 -0.02 9.91
C HIS A 34 14.68 1.35 9.38
N ASP A 35 14.92 1.60 8.09
CA ASP A 35 14.20 2.64 7.37
C ASP A 35 12.92 2.02 6.82
N VAL A 36 11.78 2.66 7.04
CA VAL A 36 10.48 2.04 6.81
C VAL A 36 9.72 2.76 5.71
N ILE A 37 9.27 2.01 4.72
CA ILE A 37 8.29 2.45 3.74
C ILE A 37 6.94 1.93 4.17
N VAL A 38 6.05 2.84 4.56
CA VAL A 38 4.69 2.52 4.98
C VAL A 38 3.76 2.71 3.80
N ILE A 39 3.04 1.67 3.39
CA ILE A 39 1.98 1.79 2.38
C ILE A 39 0.63 1.84 3.10
N VAL A 40 -0.19 2.84 2.80
CA VAL A 40 -1.54 2.95 3.39
C VAL A 40 -2.63 2.85 2.32
N SER A 41 -3.71 2.18 2.65
CA SER A 41 -5.00 2.32 1.93
C SER A 41 -5.79 3.50 2.49
N ALA A 42 -6.86 3.91 1.80
CA ALA A 42 -7.84 4.82 2.37
C ALA A 42 -8.46 4.25 3.66
N MET A 43 -8.93 5.13 4.54
CA MET A 43 -9.67 4.74 5.75
C MET A 43 -10.90 3.90 5.37
N ALA A 44 -11.27 2.95 6.23
CA ALA A 44 -12.39 2.04 5.97
C ALA A 44 -13.68 2.81 5.61
N GLY A 45 -14.28 2.45 4.48
CA GLY A 45 -15.51 3.08 3.96
C GLY A 45 -15.29 4.30 3.06
N GLU A 46 -14.13 4.97 3.12
CA GLU A 46 -13.91 6.20 2.35
C GLU A 46 -13.82 5.94 0.84
N THR A 47 -13.14 4.88 0.39
CA THR A 47 -13.12 4.54 -1.05
C THR A 47 -14.54 4.28 -1.58
N ASN A 48 -15.39 3.57 -0.82
CA ASN A 48 -16.76 3.28 -1.25
C ASN A 48 -17.60 4.55 -1.35
N LYS A 49 -17.43 5.47 -0.40
CA LYS A 49 -18.07 6.80 -0.43
C LYS A 49 -17.63 7.61 -1.66
N LEU A 50 -16.34 7.65 -1.95
CA LEU A 50 -15.77 8.33 -3.11
C LEU A 50 -16.30 7.73 -4.43
N VAL A 51 -16.35 6.40 -4.54
CA VAL A 51 -16.95 5.69 -5.68
C VAL A 51 -18.44 6.03 -5.81
N GLY A 52 -19.17 6.07 -4.69
CA GLY A 52 -20.58 6.46 -4.66
C GLY A 52 -20.81 7.86 -5.24
N TRP A 53 -20.01 8.85 -4.83
CA TRP A 53 -20.10 10.20 -5.39
C TRP A 53 -19.82 10.26 -6.89
N VAL A 54 -18.84 9.51 -7.39
CA VAL A 54 -18.57 9.45 -8.84
C VAL A 54 -19.79 8.89 -9.59
N GLN A 55 -20.38 7.80 -9.09
CA GLN A 55 -21.55 7.16 -9.69
C GLN A 55 -22.81 8.02 -9.63
N GLU A 56 -23.03 8.73 -8.51
CA GLU A 56 -24.14 9.67 -8.33
C GLU A 56 -23.99 10.91 -9.22
N THR A 57 -22.76 11.35 -9.48
CA THR A 57 -22.48 12.52 -10.33
C THR A 57 -22.76 12.24 -11.80
N SER A 58 -22.37 11.07 -12.31
CA SER A 58 -22.64 10.67 -13.69
C SER A 58 -22.63 9.15 -13.85
N PRO A 59 -23.61 8.54 -14.55
CA PRO A 59 -23.55 7.12 -14.90
C PRO A 59 -22.49 6.80 -15.97
N PHE A 60 -22.01 7.81 -16.71
CA PHE A 60 -20.99 7.70 -17.75
C PHE A 60 -19.81 8.62 -17.44
N TYR A 61 -19.13 8.36 -16.32
CA TYR A 61 -17.96 9.13 -15.90
C TYR A 61 -16.70 8.74 -16.69
N ASP A 62 -15.78 9.71 -16.82
CA ASP A 62 -14.44 9.47 -17.35
C ASP A 62 -13.59 8.72 -16.31
N ALA A 63 -12.95 7.63 -16.72
CA ALA A 63 -12.10 6.81 -15.84
C ALA A 63 -10.93 7.62 -15.24
N ARG A 64 -10.47 8.66 -15.93
CA ARG A 64 -9.41 9.56 -15.44
C ARG A 64 -9.87 10.39 -14.26
N GLU A 65 -11.14 10.79 -14.22
CA GLU A 65 -11.73 11.53 -13.10
C GLU A 65 -12.09 10.57 -11.95
N TYR A 66 -12.52 9.35 -12.27
CA TYR A 66 -12.67 8.29 -11.28
C TYR A 66 -11.36 8.06 -10.50
N ASP A 67 -10.23 7.95 -11.20
CA ASP A 67 -8.91 7.76 -10.56
C ASP A 67 -8.50 8.98 -9.71
N ALA A 68 -8.78 10.20 -10.18
CA ALA A 68 -8.52 11.42 -9.42
C ALA A 68 -9.33 11.48 -8.12
N VAL A 69 -10.61 11.10 -8.16
CA VAL A 69 -11.49 11.11 -6.99
C VAL A 69 -11.10 10.00 -6.02
N THR A 70 -10.97 8.76 -6.49
CA THR A 70 -10.77 7.60 -5.62
C THR A 70 -9.40 7.56 -4.96
N SER A 71 -8.34 8.06 -5.61
CA SER A 71 -6.99 8.14 -5.02
C SER A 71 -6.85 9.14 -3.86
N SER A 72 -7.81 10.07 -3.71
CA SER A 72 -7.76 11.09 -2.67
C SER A 72 -7.85 10.52 -1.25
N GLY A 73 -8.50 9.36 -1.08
CA GLY A 73 -8.64 8.70 0.23
C GLY A 73 -7.31 8.24 0.82
N GLU A 74 -6.42 7.69 -0.01
CA GLU A 74 -5.06 7.33 0.43
C GLU A 74 -4.23 8.57 0.75
N ASN A 75 -4.41 9.68 0.02
CA ASN A 75 -3.65 10.91 0.26
C ASN A 75 -3.90 11.46 1.68
N VAL A 76 -5.17 11.46 2.10
CA VAL A 76 -5.57 11.86 3.46
C VAL A 76 -4.92 10.94 4.49
N THR A 77 -5.04 9.63 4.29
CA THR A 77 -4.52 8.64 5.24
C THR A 77 -3.00 8.72 5.39
N ALA A 78 -2.28 8.92 4.28
CA ALA A 78 -0.83 9.06 4.28
C ALA A 78 -0.39 10.30 5.06
N GLY A 79 -1.08 11.43 4.88
CA GLY A 79 -0.85 12.65 5.64
C GLY A 79 -1.07 12.44 7.14
N LEU A 80 -2.21 11.87 7.53
CA LEU A 80 -2.55 11.60 8.93
C LEU A 80 -1.53 10.66 9.61
N MET A 81 -1.13 9.59 8.94
CA MET A 81 -0.10 8.67 9.44
C MET A 81 1.26 9.38 9.61
N ALA A 82 1.67 10.19 8.64
CA ALA A 82 2.91 10.95 8.75
C ALA A 82 2.89 11.94 9.92
N LEU A 83 1.76 12.62 10.16
CA LEU A 83 1.59 13.50 11.33
C LEU A 83 1.71 12.73 12.64
N ARG A 84 1.06 11.56 12.75
CA ARG A 84 1.16 10.73 13.97
C ARG A 84 2.57 10.22 14.24
N LEU A 85 3.33 9.88 13.20
CA LEU A 85 4.73 9.51 13.36
C LEU A 85 5.59 10.70 13.80
N GLN A 86 5.31 11.90 13.27
CA GLN A 86 6.01 13.13 13.67
C GLN A 86 5.72 13.54 15.12
N GLU A 87 4.49 13.38 15.60
CA GLU A 87 4.16 13.55 17.03
C GLU A 87 4.93 12.58 17.94
N MET A 88 5.46 11.48 17.40
CA MET A 88 6.31 10.52 18.09
C MET A 88 7.81 10.79 17.88
N ASP A 89 8.17 11.99 17.42
CA ASP A 89 9.53 12.41 17.08
C ASP A 89 10.23 11.54 16.01
N ILE A 90 9.45 10.89 15.15
CA ILE A 90 9.97 10.12 14.03
C ILE A 90 9.99 10.99 12.78
N ALA A 91 11.18 11.11 12.17
CA ALA A 91 11.38 11.81 10.91
C ALA A 91 10.63 11.09 9.76
N ALA A 92 9.36 11.44 9.57
CA ALA A 92 8.46 10.82 8.61
C ALA A 92 7.92 11.84 7.60
N ARG A 93 7.63 11.42 6.37
CA ARG A 93 6.86 12.25 5.42
C ARG A 93 5.90 11.44 4.56
N SER A 94 4.78 12.06 4.19
CA SER A 94 3.83 11.48 3.24
C SER A 94 4.30 11.69 1.81
N TRP A 95 4.01 10.71 0.96
CA TRP A 95 4.40 10.65 -0.43
C TRP A 95 3.22 10.19 -1.26
N GLN A 96 2.78 11.03 -2.17
CA GLN A 96 1.72 10.68 -3.11
C GLN A 96 2.29 10.02 -4.36
N GLY A 97 1.45 9.37 -5.16
CA GLY A 97 1.87 8.55 -6.30
C GLY A 97 2.66 9.31 -7.38
N TRP A 98 2.51 10.64 -7.47
CA TRP A 98 3.32 11.46 -8.38
C TRP A 98 4.67 11.90 -7.78
N GLN A 99 4.79 11.92 -6.45
CA GLN A 99 6.04 12.29 -5.74
C GLN A 99 7.00 11.10 -5.66
N VAL A 100 6.45 9.89 -5.70
CA VAL A 100 7.16 8.63 -5.89
C VAL A 100 6.59 8.03 -7.16
N PRO A 101 7.12 8.38 -8.34
CA PRO A 101 6.47 8.10 -9.62
C PRO A 101 6.36 6.59 -9.83
N LEU A 102 5.31 5.98 -9.28
CA LEU A 102 4.93 4.61 -9.60
C LEU A 102 4.39 4.71 -11.02
N VAL A 103 5.28 4.47 -11.98
CA VAL A 103 4.98 4.60 -13.40
C VAL A 103 4.05 3.47 -13.77
N THR A 104 3.00 3.81 -14.50
CA THR A 104 1.97 2.86 -14.90
C THR A 104 1.53 3.09 -16.33
N THR A 105 0.87 2.08 -16.89
CA THR A 105 0.08 2.21 -18.11
C THR A 105 -1.10 3.17 -17.94
N SER A 106 -1.58 3.81 -19.01
CA SER A 106 -2.76 4.70 -18.99
C SER A 106 -4.13 3.99 -18.89
N ALA A 107 -4.16 2.72 -18.46
CA ALA A 107 -5.38 1.94 -18.26
C ALA A 107 -6.07 2.33 -16.93
N HIS A 108 -6.69 3.52 -16.91
CA HIS A 108 -7.36 4.07 -15.73
C HIS A 108 -8.35 3.09 -15.08
N GLY A 109 -8.41 3.09 -13.74
CA GLY A 109 -9.17 2.13 -12.93
C GLY A 109 -8.53 0.73 -12.75
N SER A 110 -7.55 0.36 -13.58
CA SER A 110 -6.91 -0.98 -13.55
C SER A 110 -5.48 -0.99 -14.11
N ALA A 111 -4.75 0.08 -13.85
CA ALA A 111 -3.44 0.31 -14.42
C ALA A 111 -2.40 -0.72 -13.95
N ARG A 112 -1.39 -0.99 -14.77
CA ARG A 112 -0.29 -1.90 -14.44
C ARG A 112 0.96 -1.11 -14.13
N ILE A 113 1.70 -1.54 -13.11
CA ILE A 113 3.00 -0.96 -12.73
C ILE A 113 4.03 -1.31 -13.80
N GLU A 114 4.70 -0.30 -14.32
CA GLU A 114 5.78 -0.43 -15.29
C GLU A 114 7.15 -0.23 -14.63
N ASP A 115 7.26 0.80 -13.78
CA ASP A 115 8.52 1.12 -13.09
C ASP A 115 8.28 1.83 -11.74
N ILE A 116 9.26 1.75 -10.84
CA ILE A 116 9.27 2.47 -9.56
C ILE A 116 10.68 3.06 -9.35
N PRO A 117 10.92 4.31 -9.81
CA PRO A 117 12.15 5.03 -9.53
C PRO A 117 12.31 5.26 -8.02
N THR A 118 13.43 4.76 -7.47
CA THR A 118 13.65 4.73 -6.02
C THR A 118 14.37 5.96 -5.45
N ASP A 119 14.98 6.76 -6.32
CA ASP A 119 15.97 7.77 -5.93
C ASP A 119 15.44 8.84 -4.98
N ASN A 120 14.18 9.25 -5.15
CA ASN A 120 13.56 10.27 -4.31
C ASN A 120 13.51 9.86 -2.84
N ILE A 121 13.01 8.66 -2.55
CA ILE A 121 12.92 8.13 -1.19
C ILE A 121 14.31 7.79 -0.66
N LEU A 122 15.16 7.11 -1.46
CA LEU A 122 16.51 6.72 -1.02
C LEU A 122 17.38 7.93 -0.68
N ARG A 123 17.27 9.02 -1.44
CA ARG A 123 17.91 10.29 -1.11
C ARG A 123 17.43 10.83 0.23
N LYS A 124 16.11 10.87 0.46
CA LYS A 124 15.55 11.38 1.71
C LYS A 124 15.93 10.52 2.93
N PHE A 125 16.02 9.20 2.77
CA PHE A 125 16.55 8.33 3.81
C PHE A 125 18.03 8.64 4.13
N ARG A 126 18.87 8.92 3.12
CA ARG A 126 20.26 9.37 3.34
C ARG A 126 20.35 10.72 4.05
N GLU A 127 19.37 11.61 3.84
CA GLU A 127 19.26 12.89 4.54
C GLU A 127 18.74 12.78 5.99
N GLY A 128 18.46 11.56 6.48
CA GLY A 128 18.06 11.31 7.86
C GLY A 128 16.56 11.08 8.08
N MET A 129 15.73 11.13 7.03
CA MET A 129 14.35 10.64 7.11
C MET A 129 14.35 9.15 7.48
N LYS A 130 13.41 8.73 8.32
CA LYS A 130 13.27 7.34 8.76
C LYS A 130 12.05 6.63 8.19
N VAL A 131 11.00 7.39 7.87
CA VAL A 131 9.75 6.80 7.36
C VAL A 131 9.22 7.53 6.13
N ALA A 132 9.00 6.79 5.05
CA ALA A 132 8.24 7.25 3.89
C ALA A 132 6.83 6.66 3.95
N VAL A 133 5.80 7.49 4.13
CA VAL A 133 4.40 7.06 4.13
C VAL A 133 3.80 7.26 2.74
N VAL A 134 3.69 6.21 1.97
CA VAL A 134 3.24 6.24 0.58
C VAL A 134 1.75 5.94 0.50
N ALA A 135 1.03 6.79 -0.24
CA ALA A 135 -0.33 6.50 -0.64
C ALA A 135 -0.35 5.32 -1.62
N GLY A 136 -0.95 4.19 -1.20
CA GLY A 136 -1.05 3.00 -2.04
C GLY A 136 -2.07 3.17 -3.16
N PHE A 137 -2.31 2.11 -3.94
CA PHE A 137 -3.39 2.02 -4.94
C PHE A 137 -3.26 2.96 -6.16
N GLN A 138 -2.50 4.05 -6.05
CA GLN A 138 -2.32 5.05 -7.10
C GLN A 138 -0.96 4.95 -7.81
N GLY A 139 -0.91 5.47 -9.02
CA GLY A 139 0.26 5.59 -9.88
C GLY A 139 0.18 6.81 -10.79
N LEU A 140 1.15 6.94 -11.70
CA LEU A 140 1.24 8.02 -12.67
C LEU A 140 1.32 7.44 -14.08
N SER A 141 0.45 7.89 -14.98
CA SER A 141 0.51 7.54 -16.40
C SER A 141 1.64 8.31 -17.10
N PRO A 142 2.05 7.91 -18.33
CA PRO A 142 3.04 8.65 -19.13
C PRO A 142 2.62 10.09 -19.43
N GLU A 143 1.31 10.37 -19.42
CA GLU A 143 0.74 11.72 -19.61
C GLU A 143 0.73 12.56 -18.33
N GLY A 144 1.23 12.03 -17.21
CA GLY A 144 1.26 12.73 -15.92
C GLY A 144 -0.09 12.74 -15.20
N ARG A 145 -1.04 11.87 -15.57
CA ARG A 145 -2.33 11.71 -14.88
C ARG A 145 -2.23 10.66 -13.79
N ILE A 146 -2.99 10.85 -12.70
CA ILE A 146 -3.14 9.82 -11.68
C ILE A 146 -3.89 8.63 -12.28
N THR A 147 -3.38 7.44 -12.02
CA THR A 147 -4.01 6.17 -12.34
C THR A 147 -4.28 5.37 -11.08
N THR A 148 -5.25 4.47 -11.09
CA THR A 148 -5.42 3.49 -10.01
C THR A 148 -5.18 2.06 -10.46
N LEU A 149 -4.69 1.21 -9.55
CA LEU A 149 -4.30 -0.18 -9.80
C LEU A 149 -5.46 -1.19 -9.66
N GLY A 150 -6.67 -0.70 -9.42
CA GLY A 150 -7.85 -1.53 -9.18
C GLY A 150 -7.86 -2.22 -7.79
N ARG A 151 -8.68 -3.26 -7.65
CA ARG A 151 -8.89 -3.97 -6.38
C ARG A 151 -7.59 -4.58 -5.86
N GLY A 152 -7.30 -4.36 -4.59
CA GLY A 152 -6.05 -4.83 -3.98
C GLY A 152 -4.82 -4.00 -4.40
N GLY A 153 -5.03 -2.82 -4.99
CA GLY A 153 -3.95 -1.97 -5.47
C GLY A 153 -2.92 -1.63 -4.42
N SER A 154 -3.31 -1.34 -3.16
CA SER A 154 -2.35 -1.05 -2.10
C SER A 154 -1.45 -2.24 -1.73
N ASP A 155 -1.94 -3.48 -1.83
CA ASP A 155 -1.11 -4.68 -1.61
C ASP A 155 -0.13 -4.87 -2.76
N THR A 156 -0.59 -4.63 -4.00
CA THR A 156 0.25 -4.65 -5.20
C THR A 156 1.36 -3.59 -5.10
N THR A 157 1.02 -2.37 -4.65
CA THR A 157 1.99 -1.31 -4.37
C THR A 157 3.03 -1.79 -3.36
N ALA A 158 2.63 -2.41 -2.25
CA ALA A 158 3.56 -2.85 -1.21
C ALA A 158 4.56 -3.90 -1.72
N VAL A 159 4.09 -4.91 -2.45
CA VAL A 159 4.97 -5.94 -3.02
C VAL A 159 5.91 -5.33 -4.07
N ALA A 160 5.41 -4.44 -4.92
CA ALA A 160 6.22 -3.80 -5.95
C ALA A 160 7.30 -2.90 -5.34
N PHE A 161 6.95 -2.10 -4.31
CA PHE A 161 7.93 -1.31 -3.57
C PHE A 161 8.97 -2.18 -2.86
N ALA A 162 8.56 -3.27 -2.23
CA ALA A 162 9.51 -4.17 -1.58
C ALA A 162 10.52 -4.75 -2.57
N ALA A 163 10.07 -5.11 -3.78
CA ALA A 163 10.95 -5.55 -4.85
C ALA A 163 11.87 -4.43 -5.36
N ALA A 164 11.33 -3.23 -5.62
CA ALA A 164 12.08 -2.10 -6.16
C ALA A 164 13.16 -1.58 -5.19
N PHE A 165 12.83 -1.49 -3.90
CA PHE A 165 13.72 -0.98 -2.86
C PHE A 165 14.64 -2.06 -2.25
N GLY A 166 14.57 -3.32 -2.73
CA GLY A 166 15.35 -4.42 -2.16
C GLY A 166 15.06 -4.64 -0.68
N ALA A 167 13.79 -4.49 -0.28
CA ALA A 167 13.39 -4.57 1.12
C ALA A 167 13.66 -5.97 1.69
N VAL A 168 14.13 -6.02 2.93
CA VAL A 168 14.46 -7.30 3.59
C VAL A 168 13.20 -8.07 4.00
N ARG A 169 12.09 -7.35 4.23
CA ARG A 169 10.79 -7.90 4.58
C ARG A 169 9.68 -6.93 4.17
N CYS A 170 8.56 -7.51 3.73
CA CYS A 170 7.32 -6.81 3.46
C CYS A 170 6.21 -7.42 4.31
N ASP A 171 5.66 -6.62 5.21
CA ASP A 171 4.60 -7.00 6.13
C ASP A 171 3.26 -6.43 5.66
N ILE A 172 2.26 -7.30 5.45
CA ILE A 172 0.90 -6.89 5.08
C ILE A 172 0.00 -7.03 6.30
N TYR A 173 -0.45 -5.90 6.84
CA TYR A 173 -1.36 -5.82 7.99
C TYR A 173 -2.80 -5.66 7.51
N THR A 174 -3.56 -6.73 7.69
CA THR A 174 -4.98 -6.83 7.34
C THR A 174 -5.76 -7.42 8.52
N ASP A 175 -7.07 -7.46 8.36
CA ASP A 175 -8.06 -8.03 9.29
C ASP A 175 -8.22 -9.56 9.24
N VAL A 176 -7.43 -10.25 8.41
CA VAL A 176 -7.43 -11.71 8.33
C VAL A 176 -6.09 -12.27 8.78
N ASP A 177 -6.12 -13.32 9.61
CA ASP A 177 -4.94 -13.91 10.24
C ASP A 177 -4.17 -14.85 9.30
N GLY A 178 -3.68 -14.28 8.20
CA GLY A 178 -2.87 -14.97 7.21
C GLY A 178 -3.57 -15.15 5.85
N VAL A 179 -3.00 -16.04 5.04
CA VAL A 179 -3.52 -16.37 3.72
C VAL A 179 -4.45 -17.57 3.82
N TYR A 180 -5.70 -17.35 3.41
CA TYR A 180 -6.74 -18.38 3.34
C TYR A 180 -6.99 -18.81 1.89
N THR A 181 -7.37 -20.07 1.70
CA THR A 181 -7.71 -20.63 0.37
C THR A 181 -9.06 -20.12 -0.17
N THR A 182 -9.90 -19.58 0.71
CA THR A 182 -11.25 -19.06 0.44
C THR A 182 -11.46 -17.82 1.29
N ASP A 183 -12.46 -17.00 0.96
CA ASP A 183 -12.81 -15.81 1.74
C ASP A 183 -13.25 -16.25 3.15
N PRO A 184 -12.48 -15.88 4.19
CA PRO A 184 -12.78 -16.28 5.56
C PRO A 184 -14.13 -15.73 6.08
N ALA A 185 -14.68 -14.65 5.49
CA ALA A 185 -16.00 -14.14 5.85
C ALA A 185 -17.15 -15.01 5.31
N SER A 186 -16.90 -15.77 4.24
CA SER A 186 -17.90 -16.61 3.57
C SER A 186 -17.88 -18.08 4.02
N ALA A 187 -16.80 -18.52 4.69
CA ALA A 187 -16.58 -19.93 5.02
C ALA A 187 -16.80 -20.21 6.51
N ARG A 188 -17.58 -21.26 6.81
CA ARG A 188 -17.89 -21.70 8.19
C ARG A 188 -16.65 -22.15 8.99
N ARG A 189 -15.55 -22.51 8.30
CA ARG A 189 -14.19 -22.77 8.81
C ARG A 189 -13.18 -22.60 7.66
N PRO A 190 -12.53 -21.44 7.49
CA PRO A 190 -11.54 -21.26 6.44
C PRO A 190 -10.24 -22.01 6.77
N ALA A 191 -9.77 -22.86 5.86
CA ALA A 191 -8.51 -23.57 6.02
C ALA A 191 -7.34 -22.60 5.83
N SER A 192 -6.45 -22.49 6.82
CA SER A 192 -5.21 -21.73 6.71
C SER A 192 -4.27 -22.46 5.74
N SER A 193 -3.66 -21.73 4.81
CA SER A 193 -2.67 -22.33 3.91
C SER A 193 -1.31 -22.41 4.63
N THR A 194 -0.72 -23.61 4.68
CA THR A 194 0.65 -23.86 5.19
C THR A 194 1.72 -23.65 4.12
N ALA A 195 1.33 -23.19 2.93
CA ALA A 195 2.24 -22.99 1.81
C ALA A 195 3.13 -21.77 2.05
N SER A 196 4.41 -21.91 1.69
CA SER A 196 5.42 -20.84 1.66
C SER A 196 4.81 -19.49 1.24
N PRO A 197 5.07 -18.38 1.98
CA PRO A 197 4.53 -17.04 1.70
C PRO A 197 4.82 -16.51 0.29
N SER A 198 5.70 -17.18 -0.46
CA SER A 198 6.05 -16.83 -1.84
C SER A 198 4.96 -17.08 -2.87
N ARG A 199 3.87 -17.82 -2.57
CA ARG A 199 2.98 -18.32 -3.63
C ARG A 199 1.55 -17.83 -3.69
N ARG A 200 0.93 -17.33 -2.62
CA ARG A 200 -0.45 -16.82 -2.72
C ARG A 200 -0.67 -15.75 -1.66
N CYS A 201 -0.46 -14.47 -1.99
CA CYS A 201 -1.43 -13.48 -1.52
C CYS A 201 -2.74 -13.79 -2.25
N TRP A 202 -3.86 -13.61 -1.58
CA TRP A 202 -5.19 -13.93 -2.10
C TRP A 202 -5.31 -13.60 -3.59
N SER A 203 -5.51 -14.63 -4.41
CA SER A 203 -5.59 -14.49 -5.86
C SER A 203 -6.92 -13.83 -6.22
N SER A 204 -6.91 -12.50 -6.28
CA SER A 204 -7.77 -11.83 -7.27
C SER A 204 -7.37 -12.38 -8.65
N PRO A 205 -8.29 -12.57 -9.60
CA PRO A 205 -8.04 -13.30 -10.88
C PRO A 205 -6.98 -12.67 -11.81
N LEU A 206 -6.21 -11.68 -11.34
CA LEU A 206 -5.17 -10.97 -12.08
C LEU A 206 -3.75 -11.22 -11.54
N SER A 207 -3.57 -11.94 -10.43
CA SER A 207 -2.25 -12.17 -9.82
C SER A 207 -1.63 -13.53 -10.17
N ALA A 208 -1.03 -13.64 -11.37
CA ALA A 208 0.16 -14.46 -11.70
C ALA A 208 0.55 -14.27 -13.19
N PRO A 209 1.82 -14.42 -13.63
CA PRO A 209 3.07 -14.79 -12.93
C PRO A 209 4.31 -13.96 -13.40
N ARG A 210 4.71 -12.86 -12.75
CA ARG A 210 6.03 -12.23 -13.04
C ARG A 210 6.84 -11.69 -11.85
N CYS A 211 6.33 -11.75 -10.61
CA CYS A 211 7.10 -11.33 -9.42
C CYS A 211 7.89 -12.48 -8.78
N SER A 212 8.61 -13.28 -9.57
CA SER A 212 9.55 -14.28 -9.04
C SER A 212 10.97 -14.01 -9.54
N ARG A 213 11.72 -13.19 -8.80
CA ARG A 213 13.18 -13.25 -8.79
C ARG A 213 13.61 -14.22 -7.67
N PRO A 214 14.58 -15.13 -7.90
CA PRO A 214 15.06 -16.03 -6.87
C PRO A 214 16.04 -15.29 -5.95
N GLY A 215 15.66 -15.05 -4.69
CA GLY A 215 16.59 -14.53 -3.68
C GLY A 215 15.94 -13.94 -2.41
N ARG A 216 16.08 -14.67 -1.29
CA ARG A 216 16.13 -14.22 0.13
C ARG A 216 15.12 -13.21 0.72
N SER A 217 14.07 -12.75 0.04
CA SER A 217 13.05 -11.89 0.67
C SER A 217 11.94 -12.74 1.32
N SER A 218 11.76 -12.65 2.64
CA SER A 218 10.64 -13.29 3.34
C SER A 218 9.40 -12.39 3.32
N TRP A 219 8.32 -12.84 2.68
CA TRP A 219 7.00 -12.19 2.72
C TRP A 219 6.24 -12.67 3.96
N ARG A 220 5.62 -11.77 4.74
CA ARG A 220 4.80 -12.18 5.90
C ARG A 220 3.46 -11.46 5.88
N CYS A 221 2.37 -12.22 5.97
CA CYS A 221 1.12 -11.66 6.46
C CYS A 221 1.24 -11.54 7.97
N ALA A 222 1.07 -10.33 8.50
CA ALA A 222 1.16 -10.05 9.92
C ALA A 222 -0.22 -9.66 10.45
N THR A 223 -0.58 -10.20 11.60
CA THR A 223 -1.88 -9.96 12.24
C THR A 223 -1.85 -8.65 13.06
N ARG A 224 -3.05 -8.20 13.44
CA ARG A 224 -3.32 -6.91 14.09
C ARG A 224 -2.59 -6.64 15.39
#